data_AF-A0A3S0GBH9-F1
#
_entry.id   AF-A0A3S0GBH9-F1
#
_cell.length_a   1.000
_cell.length_b   1.000
_cell.length_c   1.000
_cell.angle_alpha   90.00
_cell.angle_beta   90.00
_cell.angle_gamma   90.00
#
_symmetry.space_group_name_H-M   'P 1'
#
loop_
_entity.id
_entity.type
_entity.pdbx_description
1 polymer ?
#
loop_
_entity_poly.entity_id
_entity_poly.type
_entity_poly.pdbx_seq_one_letter_code
_entity_poly.pdbx_strand_id
1 'polypeptide(L)'
;MKGAVRRHDCPLSDVQITYAPRHNMLPLHRDGRLVYVQSLEGYAARRISELTRKYSNISPRIRLATRAELDGFLIRHAGHALAVPAADGLKNRLPHLSAAPLPRPSRNHWRLAWQAMALACAFVIAPLTLIQICGAFLAIWFLLFTCLRLAGSFAPRPRIRRLARLPDDQLPIYSIVVALYREATSVAPLIRSLETLDYPGIMAQTPQAIWTVVA
;
A
#
# COMPACT_ATOMS: atom_id res chain seq x y z
N MET A 1 19.34 -24.65 2.17
CA MET A 1 20.34 -24.44 1.09
C MET A 1 21.77 -24.40 1.67
N LYS A 2 22.46 -25.54 1.82
CA LYS A 2 23.87 -25.56 2.25
C LYS A 2 24.79 -25.54 1.02
N GLY A 3 25.33 -24.35 0.73
CA GLY A 3 26.16 -24.03 -0.43
C GLY A 3 25.86 -22.60 -0.88
N ALA A 4 26.89 -21.75 -1.01
CA ALA A 4 26.73 -20.36 -1.41
C ALA A 4 26.26 -20.27 -2.87
N VAL A 5 24.94 -20.23 -3.07
CA VAL A 5 24.33 -20.04 -4.39
C VAL A 5 24.66 -18.63 -4.87
N ARG A 6 25.24 -18.53 -6.07
CA ARG A 6 25.65 -17.27 -6.69
C ARG A 6 24.65 -16.86 -7.77
N ARG A 7 24.62 -15.57 -8.14
CA ARG A 7 23.70 -15.06 -9.19
C ARG A 7 23.83 -15.82 -10.51
N HIS A 8 25.04 -16.21 -10.92
CA HIS A 8 25.31 -16.91 -12.17
C HIS A 8 24.74 -18.32 -12.23
N ASP A 9 24.43 -18.92 -11.07
CA ASP A 9 23.76 -20.22 -11.03
C ASP A 9 22.31 -20.07 -11.50
N CYS A 10 21.70 -18.89 -11.39
CA CYS A 10 20.34 -18.65 -11.85
C CYS A 10 20.33 -18.26 -13.35
N PRO A 11 19.71 -19.05 -14.23
CA PRO A 11 19.65 -18.73 -15.66
C PRO A 11 18.64 -17.63 -16.01
N LEU A 12 17.86 -17.14 -15.03
CA LEU A 12 16.88 -16.09 -15.28
C LEU A 12 17.56 -14.73 -15.40
N SER A 13 17.21 -14.00 -16.46
CA SER A 13 17.56 -12.59 -16.59
C SER A 13 16.96 -11.75 -15.46
N ASP A 14 17.45 -10.53 -15.26
CA ASP A 14 16.93 -9.63 -14.23
C ASP A 14 15.45 -9.29 -14.43
N VAL A 15 14.96 -9.27 -15.68
CA VAL A 15 13.53 -9.09 -15.95
C VAL A 15 12.75 -10.33 -15.54
N GLN A 16 13.25 -11.52 -15.86
CA GLN A 16 12.56 -12.78 -15.57
C GLN A 16 12.55 -13.12 -14.07
N ILE A 17 13.60 -12.76 -13.34
CA ILE A 17 13.69 -13.04 -11.90
C ILE A 17 12.60 -12.30 -11.11
N THR A 18 12.04 -11.21 -11.66
CA THR A 18 10.92 -10.49 -11.03
C THR A 18 9.64 -11.31 -10.92
N TYR A 19 9.51 -12.39 -11.69
CA TYR A 19 8.39 -13.32 -11.62
C TYR A 19 8.62 -14.44 -10.59
N ALA A 20 9.86 -14.66 -10.14
CA ALA A 20 10.19 -15.73 -9.20
C ALA A 20 9.44 -15.62 -7.85
N PRO A 21 9.27 -14.44 -7.23
CA PRO A 21 8.48 -14.29 -6.00
C PRO A 21 7.00 -14.66 -6.18
N ARG A 22 6.44 -14.52 -7.40
CA ARG A 22 5.02 -14.84 -7.67
C ARG A 22 4.77 -16.34 -7.78
N HIS A 23 5.78 -17.09 -8.23
CA HIS A 23 5.67 -18.53 -8.44
C HIS A 23 6.36 -19.36 -7.37
N ASN A 24 7.02 -18.72 -6.39
CA ASN A 24 7.77 -19.34 -5.30
C ASN A 24 8.78 -20.40 -5.79
N MET A 25 9.32 -20.17 -6.99
CA MET A 25 10.12 -21.14 -7.72
C MET A 25 11.25 -20.42 -8.44
N LEU A 26 12.45 -20.99 -8.34
CA LEU A 26 13.65 -20.43 -8.94
C LEU A 26 14.45 -21.57 -9.60
N PRO A 27 14.66 -21.53 -10.92
CA PRO A 27 15.59 -22.44 -11.57
C PRO A 27 17.02 -22.05 -11.19
N LEU A 28 17.85 -23.05 -10.92
CA LEU A 28 19.29 -22.91 -10.66
C LEU A 28 20.02 -24.01 -11.42
N HIS A 29 21.15 -23.66 -12.02
CA HIS A 29 22.14 -24.61 -12.51
C HIS A 29 23.01 -25.04 -11.34
N ARG A 30 23.02 -26.35 -11.07
CA ARG A 30 23.91 -26.96 -10.10
C ARG A 30 24.47 -28.24 -10.70
N ASP A 31 25.80 -28.40 -10.64
CA ASP A 31 26.50 -29.56 -11.16
C ASP A 31 26.17 -29.85 -12.65
N GLY A 32 26.07 -28.78 -13.46
CA GLY A 32 25.77 -28.87 -14.90
C GLY A 32 24.31 -29.27 -15.22
N ARG A 33 23.42 -29.32 -14.24
CA ARG A 33 22.00 -29.68 -14.41
C ARG A 33 21.08 -28.57 -13.91
N LEU A 34 19.97 -28.38 -14.61
CA LEU A 34 18.91 -27.47 -14.20
C LEU A 34 18.08 -28.10 -13.07
N VAL A 35 18.11 -27.45 -11.92
CA VAL A 35 17.41 -27.82 -10.69
C VAL A 35 16.42 -26.72 -10.37
N TYR A 36 15.21 -27.08 -9.97
CA TYR A 36 14.19 -26.13 -9.56
C TYR A 36 14.11 -26.06 -8.04
N VAL A 37 14.46 -24.91 -7.49
CA VAL A 37 14.29 -24.64 -6.06
C VAL A 37 12.88 -24.10 -5.85
N GLN A 38 12.10 -24.77 -5.02
CA GLN A 38 10.74 -24.37 -4.67
C GLN A 38 10.61 -24.17 -3.17
N SER A 39 9.95 -23.09 -2.79
CA SER A 39 9.60 -22.85 -1.39
C SER A 39 8.34 -23.62 -1.00
N LEU A 40 8.34 -24.23 0.19
CA LEU A 40 7.19 -24.94 0.75
C LEU A 40 6.26 -23.95 1.45
N GLU A 41 5.26 -23.43 0.73
CA GLU A 41 4.17 -22.65 1.33
C GLU A 41 2.80 -23.19 0.91
N GLY A 42 1.86 -23.21 1.86
CA GLY A 42 0.48 -23.65 1.65
C GLY A 42 0.39 -25.04 1.01
N TYR A 43 -0.36 -25.15 -0.10
CA TYR A 43 -0.59 -26.41 -0.83
C TYR A 43 0.58 -26.85 -1.73
N ALA A 44 1.73 -26.17 -1.68
CA ALA A 44 2.88 -26.50 -2.53
C ALA A 44 3.36 -27.95 -2.33
N ALA A 45 3.37 -28.45 -1.09
CA ALA A 45 3.79 -29.83 -0.80
C ALA A 45 2.90 -30.87 -1.52
N ARG A 46 1.57 -30.68 -1.47
CA ARG A 46 0.61 -31.53 -2.18
C ARG A 46 0.81 -31.46 -3.69
N ARG A 47 0.97 -30.25 -4.23
CA ARG A 47 1.18 -30.05 -5.67
C ARG A 47 2.49 -30.67 -6.17
N ILE A 48 3.56 -30.55 -5.40
CA ILE A 48 4.85 -31.20 -5.68
C ILE A 48 4.70 -32.72 -5.61
N SER A 49 3.99 -33.25 -4.61
CA SER A 49 3.71 -34.69 -4.49
C SER A 49 2.93 -35.22 -5.70
N GLU A 50 1.88 -34.52 -6.12
CA GLU A 50 1.08 -34.87 -7.31
C GLU A 50 1.92 -34.79 -8.60
N LEU A 51 2.74 -33.76 -8.76
CA LEU A 51 3.66 -33.61 -9.91
C LEU A 51 4.70 -34.72 -9.95
N THR A 52 5.31 -35.04 -8.81
CA THR A 52 6.29 -36.13 -8.69
C THR A 52 5.67 -37.50 -8.97
N ARG A 53 4.41 -37.70 -8.57
CA ARG A 53 3.66 -38.93 -8.88
C ARG A 53 3.33 -39.05 -10.37
N LYS A 54 2.97 -37.94 -11.01
CA LYS A 54 2.63 -37.88 -12.44
C LYS A 54 3.87 -37.92 -13.35
N TYR A 55 4.99 -37.38 -12.87
CA TYR A 55 6.23 -37.26 -13.62
C TYR A 55 7.45 -37.63 -12.75
N SER A 56 7.77 -38.93 -12.72
CA SER A 56 8.86 -39.49 -11.90
C SER A 56 10.25 -38.94 -12.26
N ASN A 57 10.43 -38.46 -13.50
CA ASN A 57 11.67 -37.88 -14.02
C ASN A 57 11.99 -36.47 -13.49
N ILE A 58 11.03 -35.77 -12.89
CA ILE A 58 11.22 -34.39 -12.39
C ILE A 58 11.62 -34.37 -10.91
N SER A 59 11.23 -35.40 -10.15
CA SER A 59 11.58 -35.55 -8.73
C SER A 59 13.04 -35.27 -8.39
N PRO A 60 14.05 -35.83 -9.10
CA PRO A 60 15.45 -35.59 -8.75
C PRO A 60 15.90 -34.15 -9.02
N ARG A 61 15.15 -33.38 -9.82
CA ARG A 61 15.45 -31.98 -10.17
C ARG A 61 14.75 -30.97 -9.26
N ILE A 62 13.85 -31.39 -8.38
CA ILE A 62 13.20 -30.49 -7.42
C ILE A 62 14.05 -30.43 -6.15
N ARG A 63 14.32 -29.23 -5.66
CA ARG A 63 14.93 -28.98 -4.36
C ARG A 63 14.01 -28.09 -3.55
N LEU A 64 13.87 -28.43 -2.28
CA LEU A 64 13.05 -27.68 -1.36
C LEU A 64 13.93 -26.67 -0.64
N ALA A 65 13.46 -25.43 -0.55
CA ALA A 65 14.07 -24.38 0.26
C ALA A 65 13.02 -23.77 1.17
N THR A 66 13.45 -23.16 2.27
CA THR A 66 12.54 -22.38 3.09
C THR A 66 12.24 -21.04 2.40
N ARG A 67 11.13 -20.41 2.77
CA ARG A 67 10.78 -19.08 2.24
C ARG A 67 11.87 -18.04 2.53
N ALA A 68 12.38 -18.05 3.76
CA ALA A 68 13.46 -17.16 4.18
C ALA A 68 14.75 -17.34 3.36
N GLU A 69 15.10 -18.57 2.98
CA GLU A 69 16.27 -18.83 2.13
C GLU A 69 16.07 -18.29 0.70
N LEU A 70 14.89 -18.50 0.13
CA LEU A 70 14.54 -18.01 -1.21
C LEU A 70 14.50 -16.48 -1.24
N ASP A 71 13.77 -15.86 -0.32
CA ASP A 71 13.64 -14.41 -0.24
C ASP A 71 14.99 -13.76 0.07
N GLY A 72 15.79 -14.35 0.96
CA GLY A 72 17.16 -13.89 1.23
C GLY A 72 18.08 -13.99 0.01
N PHE A 73 17.91 -14.99 -0.86
CA PHE A 73 18.62 -15.05 -2.15
C PHE A 73 18.16 -13.94 -3.10
N LEU A 74 16.84 -13.75 -3.24
CA LEU A 74 16.24 -12.75 -4.12
C LEU A 74 16.59 -11.33 -3.71
N ILE A 75 16.54 -11.00 -2.41
CA ILE A 75 16.92 -9.69 -1.89
C ILE A 75 18.41 -9.40 -2.17
N ARG A 76 19.30 -10.38 -1.93
CA ARG A 76 20.75 -10.20 -2.12
C ARG A 76 21.16 -10.04 -3.58
N HIS A 77 20.53 -10.79 -4.49
CA HIS A 77 21.01 -10.91 -5.87
C HIS A 77 20.10 -10.25 -6.91
N ALA A 78 18.86 -9.96 -6.56
CA ALA A 78 17.87 -9.34 -7.45
C ALA A 78 17.13 -8.18 -6.79
N GLY A 79 17.60 -7.68 -5.63
CA GLY A 79 16.96 -6.60 -4.89
C GLY A 79 16.68 -5.37 -5.76
N HIS A 80 17.65 -4.93 -6.56
CA HIS A 80 17.45 -3.78 -7.46
C HIS A 80 16.43 -4.07 -8.57
N ALA A 81 16.47 -5.26 -9.17
CA ALA A 81 15.54 -5.66 -10.23
C ALA A 81 14.10 -5.83 -9.69
N LEU A 82 13.95 -6.18 -8.40
CA LEU A 82 12.68 -6.35 -7.72
C LEU A 82 12.13 -5.04 -7.15
N ALA A 83 12.99 -4.14 -6.68
CA ALA A 83 12.59 -2.91 -6.00
C ALA A 83 11.83 -1.95 -6.90
N VAL A 84 12.32 -1.70 -8.12
CA VAL A 84 11.69 -0.74 -9.05
C VAL A 84 10.27 -1.20 -9.45
N PRO A 85 10.05 -2.44 -9.93
CA PRO A 85 8.70 -2.91 -10.25
C PRO A 85 7.80 -3.06 -9.02
N ALA A 86 8.36 -3.30 -7.83
CA ALA A 86 7.57 -3.37 -6.60
C ALA A 86 7.08 -1.99 -6.14
N ALA A 87 7.95 -0.97 -6.19
CA ALA A 87 7.60 0.39 -5.79
C ALA A 87 6.69 1.08 -6.81
N ASP A 88 7.02 0.98 -8.11
CA ASP A 88 6.28 1.67 -9.17
C ASP A 88 5.18 0.82 -9.81
N GLY A 89 5.13 -0.48 -9.51
CA GLY A 89 4.18 -1.40 -10.17
C GLY A 89 2.72 -1.02 -9.99
N LEU A 90 2.34 -0.55 -8.79
CA LEU A 90 0.98 -0.07 -8.52
C LEU A 90 0.69 1.23 -9.26
N LYS A 91 1.61 2.20 -9.19
CA LYS A 91 1.54 3.48 -9.92
C LYS A 91 1.38 3.26 -11.42
N ASN A 92 2.13 2.33 -11.99
CA ASN A 92 2.16 2.07 -13.42
C ASN A 92 0.93 1.30 -13.93
N ARG A 93 0.37 0.38 -13.12
CA ARG A 93 -0.78 -0.45 -13.52
C ARG A 93 -2.12 0.18 -13.17
N LEU A 94 -2.22 0.77 -11.97
CA LEU A 94 -3.44 1.30 -11.38
C LEU A 94 -3.15 2.68 -10.77
N PRO A 95 -2.90 3.71 -11.59
CA PRO A 95 -2.51 5.03 -11.11
C PRO A 95 -3.56 5.68 -10.21
N HIS A 96 -4.85 5.38 -10.43
CA HIS A 96 -5.95 5.87 -9.61
C HIS A 96 -6.00 5.27 -8.19
N LEU A 97 -5.28 4.16 -7.96
CA LEU A 97 -5.11 3.54 -6.63
C LEU A 97 -3.75 3.88 -5.99
N SER A 98 -2.95 4.71 -6.66
CA SER A 98 -1.63 5.12 -6.17
C SER A 98 -1.69 6.53 -5.62
N ALA A 99 -1.22 6.71 -4.39
CA ALA A 99 -0.97 8.03 -3.80
C ALA A 99 0.36 8.65 -4.28
N ALA A 100 1.07 7.98 -5.19
CA ALA A 100 2.31 8.51 -5.74
C ALA A 100 2.05 9.86 -6.43
N PRO A 101 2.96 10.85 -6.29
CA PRO A 101 2.84 12.10 -7.02
C PRO A 101 2.72 11.80 -8.51
N LEU A 102 1.57 12.16 -9.10
CA LEU A 102 1.44 12.10 -10.54
C LEU A 102 2.49 13.06 -11.12
N PRO A 103 3.20 12.65 -12.19
CA PRO A 103 4.05 13.58 -12.91
C PRO A 103 3.17 14.76 -13.30
N ARG A 104 3.46 15.93 -12.72
CA ARG A 104 2.73 17.16 -13.08
C ARG A 104 2.92 17.33 -14.58
N PRO A 105 1.83 17.48 -15.37
CA PRO A 105 2.00 17.79 -16.78
C PRO A 105 2.92 19.01 -16.85
N SER A 106 3.93 18.96 -17.72
CA SER A 106 4.85 20.08 -17.95
C SER A 106 3.99 21.32 -18.17
N ARG A 107 3.86 22.14 -17.12
CA ARG A 107 2.91 23.24 -17.09
C ARG A 107 3.54 24.29 -17.98
N ASN A 108 3.11 24.33 -19.25
CA ASN A 108 3.73 25.12 -20.29
C ASN A 108 3.93 26.56 -19.77
N HIS A 109 5.18 26.86 -19.42
CA HIS A 109 5.55 28.07 -18.67
C HIS A 109 5.25 29.30 -19.53
N TRP A 110 5.28 29.13 -20.85
CA TRP A 110 4.86 30.12 -21.83
C TRP A 110 3.37 30.47 -21.72
N ARG A 111 2.48 29.47 -21.57
CA ARG A 111 1.05 29.74 -21.39
C ARG A 111 0.79 30.51 -20.10
N LEU A 112 1.51 30.19 -19.03
CA LEU A 112 1.40 30.88 -17.75
C LEU A 112 1.87 32.34 -17.87
N ALA A 113 3.02 32.56 -18.53
CA ALA A 113 3.55 33.90 -18.77
C ALA A 113 2.60 34.74 -19.63
N TRP A 114 2.00 34.15 -20.66
CA TRP A 114 1.05 34.84 -21.52
C TRP A 114 -0.24 35.23 -20.79
N GLN A 115 -0.75 34.33 -19.94
CA GLN A 115 -1.90 34.63 -19.06
C GLN A 115 -1.59 35.74 -18.06
N ALA A 116 -0.41 35.70 -17.44
CA ALA A 116 0.02 36.75 -16.50
C ALA A 116 0.16 38.11 -17.20
N MET A 117 0.71 38.13 -18.41
CA MET A 117 0.87 39.36 -19.19
C MET A 117 -0.48 39.93 -19.66
N ALA A 118 -1.41 39.07 -20.11
CA ALA A 118 -2.77 39.50 -20.45
C ALA A 118 -3.51 40.11 -19.24
N LEU A 119 -3.36 39.50 -18.06
CA LEU A 119 -3.95 40.00 -16.82
C LEU A 119 -3.33 41.35 -16.40
N ALA A 120 -2.01 41.49 -16.51
CA ALA A 120 -1.31 42.75 -16.23
C ALA A 120 -1.76 43.88 -17.18
N CYS A 121 -1.86 43.60 -18.49
CA CYS A 121 -2.40 44.56 -19.46
C CYS A 121 -3.84 44.97 -19.13
N ALA A 122 -4.71 44.01 -18.80
CA ALA A 122 -6.10 44.31 -18.43
C ALA A 122 -6.19 45.20 -17.17
N PHE A 123 -5.28 44.99 -16.20
CA PHE A 123 -5.21 45.81 -14.99
C PHE A 123 -4.77 47.25 -15.25
N VAL A 124 -3.85 47.46 -16.21
CA VAL A 124 -3.37 48.80 -16.59
C VAL A 124 -4.42 49.58 -17.39
N ILE A 125 -5.17 48.92 -18.28
CA ILE A 125 -6.10 49.60 -19.20
C ILE A 125 -7.40 50.00 -18.50
N ALA A 126 -7.96 49.15 -17.62
CA ALA A 126 -9.28 49.42 -17.03
C ALA A 126 -9.45 48.83 -15.61
N PRO A 127 -8.70 49.33 -14.61
CA PRO A 127 -8.67 48.76 -13.26
C PRO A 127 -10.04 48.76 -12.58
N LEU A 128 -10.83 49.83 -12.75
CA LEU A 128 -12.16 49.93 -12.16
C LEU A 128 -13.12 48.84 -12.69
N THR A 129 -13.12 48.59 -14.00
CA THR A 129 -14.02 47.59 -14.60
C THR A 129 -13.67 46.18 -14.13
N LEU A 130 -12.38 45.87 -14.01
CA LEU A 130 -11.92 44.57 -13.54
C LEU A 130 -12.28 44.33 -12.07
N ILE A 131 -12.15 45.35 -11.23
CA ILE A 131 -12.57 45.29 -9.82
C ILE A 131 -14.08 45.05 -9.72
N GLN A 132 -14.89 45.76 -10.52
CA GLN A 132 -16.34 45.58 -10.54
C GLN A 132 -16.75 44.18 -11.00
N ILE A 133 -16.13 43.66 -12.07
CA ILE A 133 -16.40 42.30 -12.58
C ILE A 133 -15.99 41.24 -11.55
N CYS A 134 -14.78 41.34 -10.99
CA CYS A 134 -14.30 40.44 -9.95
C CYS A 134 -15.21 40.48 -8.72
N GLY A 135 -15.62 41.69 -8.29
CA GLY A 135 -16.54 41.89 -7.18
C GLY A 135 -17.91 41.28 -7.44
N ALA A 136 -18.49 41.51 -8.62
CA ALA A 136 -19.76 40.92 -9.03
C ALA A 136 -19.67 39.38 -9.07
N PHE A 137 -18.59 38.84 -9.64
CA PHE A 137 -18.35 37.40 -9.68
C PHE A 137 -18.23 36.79 -8.27
N LEU A 138 -17.46 37.42 -7.39
CA LEU A 138 -17.32 36.97 -6.00
C LEU A 138 -18.63 37.09 -5.23
N ALA A 139 -19.41 38.15 -5.47
CA ALA A 139 -20.72 38.34 -4.85
C ALA A 139 -21.71 37.25 -5.29
N ILE A 140 -21.76 36.93 -6.60
CA ILE A 140 -22.59 35.83 -7.12
C ILE A 140 -22.13 34.49 -6.54
N TRP A 141 -20.82 34.25 -6.48
CA TRP A 141 -20.26 33.03 -5.91
C TRP A 141 -20.61 32.88 -4.43
N PHE A 142 -20.45 33.96 -3.66
CA PHE A 142 -20.81 34.02 -2.25
C PHE A 142 -22.31 33.80 -2.05
N LEU A 143 -23.14 34.42 -2.88
CA LEU A 143 -24.60 34.25 -2.85
C LEU A 143 -24.97 32.80 -3.14
N LEU A 144 -24.36 32.15 -4.13
CA LEU A 144 -24.59 30.75 -4.46
C LEU A 144 -24.21 29.82 -3.30
N PHE A 145 -23.04 30.03 -2.71
CA PHE A 145 -22.60 29.27 -1.53
C PHE A 145 -23.51 29.49 -0.33
N THR A 146 -23.95 30.72 -0.10
CA THR A 146 -24.86 31.07 0.99
C THR A 146 -26.23 30.44 0.77
N CYS A 147 -26.75 30.47 -0.46
CA CYS A 147 -27.99 29.80 -0.83
C CYS A 147 -27.89 28.28 -0.65
N LEU A 148 -26.76 27.68 -1.04
CA LEU A 148 -26.54 26.24 -0.83
C LEU A 148 -26.47 25.89 0.66
N ARG A 149 -25.80 26.73 1.47
CA ARG A 149 -25.73 26.56 2.92
C ARG A 149 -27.09 26.73 3.58
N LEU A 150 -27.88 27.70 3.11
CA LEU A 150 -29.24 27.95 3.57
C LEU A 150 -30.17 26.79 3.17
N ALA A 151 -30.09 26.30 1.94
CA ALA A 151 -30.80 25.10 1.48
C ALA A 151 -30.41 23.87 2.32
N GLY A 152 -29.13 23.72 2.64
CA GLY A 152 -28.64 22.68 3.56
C GLY A 152 -29.17 22.83 4.99
N SER A 153 -29.45 24.05 5.45
CA SER A 153 -30.06 24.27 6.78
C SER A 153 -31.54 23.87 6.83
N PHE A 154 -32.24 23.95 5.70
CA PHE A 154 -33.61 23.45 5.56
C PHE A 154 -33.66 21.95 5.28
N ALA A 155 -32.52 21.32 4.95
CA ALA A 155 -32.48 19.87 4.78
C ALA A 155 -32.80 19.20 6.13
N PRO A 156 -33.79 18.29 6.18
CA PRO A 156 -34.12 17.58 7.40
C PRO A 156 -32.89 16.80 7.86
N ARG A 157 -32.41 17.14 9.07
CA ARG A 157 -31.28 16.44 9.68
C ARG A 157 -31.64 14.96 9.73
N PRO A 158 -30.89 14.06 9.07
CA PRO A 158 -31.19 12.64 9.11
C PRO A 158 -31.19 12.25 10.58
N ARG A 159 -32.33 11.76 11.08
CA ARG A 159 -32.41 11.19 12.41
C ARG A 159 -31.41 10.04 12.38
N ILE A 160 -30.30 10.20 13.10
CA ILE A 160 -29.36 9.11 13.34
C ILE A 160 -30.21 8.04 14.02
N ARG A 161 -30.59 7.02 13.26
CA ARG A 161 -31.32 5.87 13.79
C ARG A 161 -30.38 5.30 14.84
N ARG A 162 -30.72 5.45 16.12
CA ARG A 162 -30.01 4.74 17.18
C ARG A 162 -30.13 3.27 16.80
N LEU A 163 -29.04 2.68 16.34
CA LEU A 163 -28.99 1.24 16.15
C LEU A 163 -29.30 0.62 17.51
N ALA A 164 -30.15 -0.39 17.53
CA ALA A 164 -30.42 -1.13 18.75
C ALA A 164 -29.07 -1.65 19.28
N ARG A 165 -28.81 -1.46 20.58
CA ARG A 165 -27.59 -1.96 21.22
C ARG A 165 -27.57 -3.47 21.02
N LEU A 166 -26.56 -3.96 20.29
CA LEU A 166 -26.38 -5.39 20.10
C LEU A 166 -25.98 -5.98 21.46
N PRO A 167 -26.58 -7.10 21.89
CA PRO A 167 -26.23 -7.69 23.16
C PRO A 167 -24.76 -8.16 23.15
N ASP A 168 -24.10 -8.04 24.29
CA ASP A 168 -22.65 -8.15 24.43
C ASP A 168 -22.11 -9.55 24.07
N ASP A 169 -22.98 -10.57 24.09
CA ASP A 169 -22.71 -11.97 23.73
C ASP A 169 -22.60 -12.22 22.22
N GLN A 170 -23.12 -11.31 21.40
CA GLN A 170 -23.10 -11.40 19.93
C GLN A 170 -22.01 -10.52 19.31
N LEU A 171 -21.22 -9.83 20.14
CA LEU A 171 -20.15 -8.96 19.69
C LEU A 171 -18.93 -9.80 19.23
N PRO A 172 -18.50 -9.66 17.96
CA PRO A 172 -17.34 -10.41 17.45
C PRO A 172 -16.05 -10.03 18.19
N ILE A 173 -15.17 -10.99 18.44
CA ILE A 173 -13.85 -10.68 18.99
C ILE A 173 -13.01 -10.02 17.88
N TYR A 174 -12.69 -8.74 18.06
CA TYR A 174 -11.86 -7.98 17.13
C TYR A 174 -10.44 -7.80 17.68
N SER A 175 -9.44 -8.16 16.87
CA SER A 175 -8.03 -7.88 17.17
C SER A 175 -7.61 -6.55 16.56
N ILE A 176 -7.16 -5.61 17.39
CA ILE A 176 -6.64 -4.31 16.93
C ILE A 176 -5.11 -4.39 16.94
N VAL A 177 -4.50 -4.32 15.75
CA VAL A 177 -3.04 -4.24 15.60
C VAL A 177 -2.66 -2.78 15.39
N VAL A 178 -1.93 -2.20 16.34
CA VAL A 178 -1.42 -0.83 16.24
C VAL A 178 0.08 -0.86 16.02
N ALA A 179 0.53 -0.41 14.84
CA ALA A 179 1.94 -0.26 14.54
C ALA A 179 2.46 1.05 15.16
N LEU A 180 3.00 0.96 16.37
CA LEU A 180 3.64 2.08 17.05
C LEU A 180 5.13 2.14 16.66
N TYR A 181 5.46 2.98 15.69
CA TYR A 181 6.84 3.20 15.27
C TYR A 181 7.39 4.51 15.88
N ARG A 182 8.36 4.40 16.81
CA ARG A 182 9.07 5.51 17.49
C ARG A 182 8.22 6.56 18.23
N GLU A 183 6.91 6.36 18.36
CA GLU A 183 6.01 7.26 19.11
C GLU A 183 5.62 6.68 20.48
N ALA A 184 6.60 6.29 21.31
CA ALA A 184 6.33 5.71 22.64
C ALA A 184 5.45 6.62 23.53
N THR A 185 5.54 7.93 23.36
CA THR A 185 4.72 8.91 24.09
C THR A 185 3.23 8.86 23.71
N SER A 186 2.89 8.36 22.52
CA SER A 186 1.50 8.23 22.04
C SER A 186 0.78 6.98 22.58
N VAL A 187 1.49 6.08 23.25
CA VAL A 187 0.93 4.82 23.79
C VAL A 187 -0.05 5.08 24.92
N ALA A 188 0.31 5.90 25.90
CA ALA A 188 -0.52 6.10 27.09
C ALA A 188 -1.89 6.77 26.78
N PRO A 189 -1.96 7.82 25.93
CA PRO A 189 -3.25 8.37 25.50
C PRO A 189 -4.09 7.38 24.68
N LEU A 190 -3.44 6.55 23.86
CA LEU A 190 -4.11 5.56 23.02
C LEU A 190 -4.75 4.45 23.86
N ILE A 191 -4.02 3.90 24.83
CA ILE A 191 -4.56 2.91 25.77
C ILE A 191 -5.74 3.50 26.52
N ARG A 192 -5.61 4.74 27.05
CA ARG A 192 -6.70 5.40 27.78
C ARG A 192 -7.96 5.59 26.92
N SER A 193 -7.79 5.84 25.62
CA SER A 193 -8.93 5.98 24.69
C SER A 193 -9.56 4.64 24.33
N LEU A 194 -8.77 3.55 24.31
CA LEU A 194 -9.27 2.19 24.13
C LEU A 194 -9.98 1.67 25.39
N GLU A 195 -9.53 2.06 26.59
CA GLU A 195 -10.21 1.72 27.85
C GLU A 195 -11.59 2.38 27.99
N THR A 196 -11.80 3.54 27.37
CA THR A 196 -13.12 4.19 27.35
C THR A 196 -14.08 3.54 26.36
N LEU A 197 -13.62 2.60 25.53
CA LEU A 197 -14.48 1.90 24.59
C LEU A 197 -15.27 0.81 25.33
N ASP A 198 -16.59 0.99 25.40
CA ASP A 198 -17.53 0.05 26.02
C ASP A 198 -17.70 -1.19 25.12
N TYR A 199 -16.70 -2.08 25.15
CA TYR A 199 -16.66 -3.33 24.38
C TYR A 199 -16.23 -4.51 25.26
N PRO A 200 -16.98 -5.63 25.30
CA PRO A 200 -16.62 -6.78 26.11
C PRO A 200 -15.33 -7.43 25.60
N GLY A 201 -14.40 -7.72 26.52
CA GLY A 201 -13.20 -8.52 26.24
C GLY A 201 -11.91 -7.74 25.93
N ILE A 202 -11.92 -6.40 25.93
CA ILE A 202 -10.70 -5.59 25.68
C ILE A 202 -9.56 -5.89 26.68
N MET A 203 -9.87 -6.31 27.92
CA MET A 203 -8.87 -6.53 28.98
C MET A 203 -8.57 -8.00 29.32
N ALA A 204 -9.04 -8.97 28.53
CA ALA A 204 -8.75 -10.39 28.83
C ALA A 204 -7.31 -10.83 28.48
N GLN A 205 -6.53 -9.98 27.79
CA GLN A 205 -5.13 -10.25 27.47
C GLN A 205 -4.22 -9.25 28.19
N THR A 206 -3.73 -9.67 29.36
CA THR A 206 -2.66 -9.00 30.08
C THR A 206 -1.43 -8.89 29.16
N PRO A 207 -0.80 -7.70 29.02
CA PRO A 207 0.34 -7.52 28.14
C PRO A 207 1.47 -8.47 28.56
N GLN A 208 1.76 -9.46 27.70
CA GLN A 208 2.96 -10.27 27.82
C GLN A 208 4.16 -9.32 27.66
N ALA A 209 4.99 -9.23 28.70
CA ALA A 209 6.18 -8.40 28.74
C ALA A 209 7.20 -8.87 27.67
N ILE A 210 7.15 -8.25 26.50
CA ILE A 210 8.17 -8.39 25.45
C ILE A 210 9.30 -7.41 25.75
N TRP A 211 10.15 -7.69 26.75
CA TRP A 211 11.33 -6.87 27.07
C TRP A 211 12.63 -7.65 27.25
N THR A 212 12.74 -8.90 26.78
CA THR A 212 13.95 -9.73 27.03
C THR A 212 14.75 -10.16 25.80
N VAL A 213 14.68 -9.46 24.66
CA VAL A 213 15.59 -9.75 23.54
C VAL A 213 16.10 -8.48 22.85
N VAL A 214 16.87 -7.67 23.57
CA VAL A 214 18.08 -6.99 23.04
C VAL A 214 19.00 -6.70 24.22
N ALA A 215 19.98 -7.57 24.44
CA ALA A 215 21.23 -7.28 25.14
C ALA A 215 22.38 -7.75 24.23
#